data_AF-A0ABC8VVU8-F1
#
_entry.id   AF-A0ABC8VVU8-F1
#
_cell.length_a   1.000
_cell.length_b   1.000
_cell.length_c   1.000
_cell.angle_alpha   90.00
_cell.angle_beta   90.00
_cell.angle_gamma   90.00
#
_symmetry.space_group_name_H-M   'P 1'
#
loop_
_entity.id
_entity.type
_entity.pdbx_description
1 polymer ?
#
loop_
_entity_poly.entity_id
_entity_poly.type
_entity_poly.pdbx_seq_one_letter_code
_entity_poly.pdbx_strand_id
1 'polypeptide(L)'
;MELDHGAPPLAVAANYCALPADVLYDILLRLPAKEICRLRLVCRSWQSLTSDPIFARAHSRRHRPHVVVLGFRSHEVDVVDLHGSVVKRIPIGHHAGEVLSTHSDLLCVSHGWGLAY
;
A
#
# COMPACT_ATOMS: atom_id res chain seq x y z
N MET A 1 -5.07 64.27 0.07
CA MET A 1 -6.28 63.43 0.09
C MET A 1 -6.26 62.58 -1.17
N GLU A 2 -5.24 61.75 -1.39
CA GLU A 2 -4.93 60.52 -0.62
C GLU A 2 -6.14 59.60 -0.52
N LEU A 3 -6.09 58.52 -1.30
CA LEU A 3 -6.31 57.14 -0.87
C LEU A 3 -5.82 56.23 -2.00
N ASP A 4 -4.50 56.04 -2.01
CA ASP A 4 -3.81 54.93 -2.68
C ASP A 4 -4.37 53.63 -2.13
N HIS A 5 -5.26 52.98 -2.90
CA HIS A 5 -5.77 51.66 -2.56
C HIS A 5 -4.69 50.66 -2.94
N GLY A 6 -3.74 50.48 -2.03
CA GLY A 6 -2.72 49.43 -2.09
C GLY A 6 -3.38 48.11 -2.42
N ALA A 7 -3.27 47.70 -3.69
CA ALA A 7 -3.61 46.37 -4.11
C ALA A 7 -2.79 45.41 -3.24
N PRO A 8 -3.40 44.46 -2.52
CA PRO A 8 -2.61 43.47 -1.81
C PRO A 8 -1.73 42.76 -2.84
N PRO A 9 -0.43 42.54 -2.54
CA PRO A 9 0.43 41.86 -3.48
C PRO A 9 -0.23 40.52 -3.80
N LEU A 10 -0.41 40.26 -5.10
CA LEU A 10 -0.99 39.03 -5.68
C LEU A 10 -0.29 37.73 -5.21
N ALA A 11 0.70 37.83 -4.31
CA ALA A 11 1.43 36.78 -3.64
C ALA A 11 0.67 36.09 -2.48
N VAL A 12 -0.49 36.61 -2.04
CA VAL A 12 -1.40 35.88 -1.15
C VAL A 12 -2.73 35.66 -1.86
N ALA A 13 -2.68 35.15 -3.09
CA ALA A 13 -3.66 34.14 -3.46
C ALA A 13 -3.42 32.97 -2.49
N ALA A 14 -3.97 33.07 -1.27
CA ALA A 14 -3.97 31.96 -0.36
C ALA A 14 -4.54 30.80 -1.17
N ASN A 15 -3.78 29.73 -1.22
CA ASN A 15 -4.11 28.60 -2.04
C ASN A 15 -5.21 27.85 -1.27
N TYR A 16 -6.41 28.42 -1.19
CA TYR A 16 -7.55 27.89 -0.45
C TYR A 16 -8.00 26.52 -1.03
N CYS A 17 -7.46 26.15 -2.20
CA CYS A 17 -7.66 24.88 -2.88
C CYS A 17 -6.44 23.94 -2.85
N ALA A 18 -5.29 24.32 -2.29
CA ALA A 18 -4.17 23.40 -2.13
C ALA A 18 -4.20 22.74 -0.77
N LEU A 19 -4.21 21.41 -0.79
CA LEU A 19 -4.01 20.61 0.41
C LEU A 19 -2.64 20.96 1.04
N PRO A 20 -2.58 21.14 2.36
CA PRO A 20 -1.30 21.21 3.09
C PRO A 20 -0.41 20.00 2.74
N ALA A 21 0.91 20.23 2.67
CA ALA A 21 1.86 19.22 2.20
C ALA A 21 1.91 17.97 3.08
N ASP A 22 1.73 18.15 4.39
CA ASP A 22 1.60 17.09 5.39
C ASP A 22 0.35 16.23 5.18
N VAL A 23 -0.79 16.85 4.88
CA VAL A 23 -2.05 16.13 4.58
C VAL A 23 -1.90 15.34 3.28
N LEU A 24 -1.32 15.96 2.24
CA LEU A 24 -1.01 15.25 0.99
C LEU A 24 -0.11 14.04 1.28
N TYR A 25 0.99 14.24 2.02
CA TYR A 25 1.91 13.17 2.39
C TYR A 25 1.20 12.01 3.08
N ASP A 26 0.32 12.29 4.04
CA ASP A 26 -0.46 11.27 4.76
C ASP A 26 -1.46 10.54 3.88
N ILE A 27 -2.10 11.23 2.92
CA ILE A 27 -2.97 10.61 1.92
C ILE A 27 -2.16 9.63 1.09
N LEU A 28 -0.98 10.04 0.59
CA LEU A 28 -0.14 9.19 -0.23
C LEU A 28 0.36 7.97 0.54
N LEU A 29 0.72 8.13 1.81
CA LEU A 29 1.11 7.00 2.65
C LEU A 29 0.00 5.94 2.84
N ARG A 30 -1.27 6.26 2.61
CA ARG A 30 -2.39 5.30 2.69
C ARG A 30 -2.62 4.54 1.39
N LEU A 31 -2.06 5.01 0.27
CA LEU A 31 -2.24 4.35 -1.03
C LEU A 31 -1.38 3.10 -1.13
N PRO A 32 -1.87 2.01 -1.76
CA PRO A 32 -1.07 0.82 -1.98
C PRO A 32 0.08 1.10 -2.96
N ALA A 33 1.16 0.30 -2.86
CA ALA A 33 2.40 0.52 -3.60
C ALA A 33 2.21 0.65 -5.13
N LYS A 34 1.26 -0.10 -5.70
CA LYS A 34 0.92 -0.04 -7.14
C LYS A 34 0.47 1.35 -7.57
N GLU A 35 -0.36 2.01 -6.77
CA GLU A 35 -0.85 3.36 -7.09
C GLU A 35 0.26 4.40 -6.88
N ILE A 36 1.11 4.23 -5.86
CA ILE A 36 2.31 5.07 -5.68
C ILE A 36 3.21 5.04 -6.92
N CYS A 37 3.43 3.86 -7.52
CA CYS A 37 4.21 3.75 -8.74
C CYS A 37 3.60 4.53 -9.91
N ARG A 38 2.27 4.54 -10.04
CA ARG A 38 1.56 5.31 -11.08
C ARG A 38 1.66 6.82 -10.85
N LEU A 39 1.61 7.25 -9.58
CA LEU A 39 1.69 8.66 -9.21
C LEU A 39 3.03 9.31 -9.59
N ARG A 40 4.11 8.53 -9.67
CA ARG A 40 5.40 9.00 -10.19
C ARG A 40 5.34 9.55 -11.62
N LEU A 41 4.32 9.16 -12.39
CA LEU A 41 4.13 9.59 -13.77
C LEU A 41 3.32 10.89 -13.90
N VAL A 42 2.69 11.36 -12.82
CA VAL A 42 1.80 12.53 -12.86
C VAL A 42 2.60 13.82 -13.04
N CYS A 43 3.58 14.07 -12.18
CA CYS A 43 4.53 15.17 -12.35
C CYS A 43 5.82 14.95 -11.55
N ARG A 44 6.83 15.79 -11.80
CA ARG A 44 8.16 15.69 -11.14
C ARG A 44 8.07 15.81 -9.61
N SER A 45 7.18 16.64 -9.08
CA SER A 45 7.01 16.81 -7.63
C SER A 45 6.52 15.52 -6.96
N TRP A 46 5.56 14.83 -7.59
CA TRP A 46 5.06 13.55 -7.09
C TRP A 46 6.10 12.44 -7.24
N GLN A 47 6.86 12.43 -8.34
CA GLN A 47 7.99 11.52 -8.50
C GLN A 47 9.04 11.71 -7.41
N SER A 48 9.42 12.95 -7.13
CA SER A 48 10.40 13.29 -6.10
C SER A 48 9.93 12.87 -4.71
N LEU A 49 8.69 13.23 -4.34
CA LEU A 49 8.13 12.88 -3.02
C LEU A 49 8.00 11.36 -2.82
N THR A 50 7.53 10.64 -3.82
CA THR A 50 7.32 9.18 -3.71
C THR A 50 8.61 8.36 -3.90
N SER A 51 9.69 8.97 -4.38
CA SER A 51 11.02 8.34 -4.47
C SER A 51 11.91 8.69 -3.29
N ASP A 52 11.47 9.58 -2.40
CA ASP A 52 12.18 9.94 -1.19
C ASP A 52 12.32 8.71 -0.25
N PRO A 53 13.51 8.45 0.31
CA PRO A 53 13.75 7.28 1.16
C PRO A 53 12.97 7.35 2.49
N ILE A 54 12.66 8.53 3.01
CA ILE A 54 11.85 8.68 4.24
C ILE A 54 10.41 8.27 3.93
N PHE A 55 9.86 8.75 2.81
CA PHE A 55 8.56 8.29 2.31
C PHE A 55 8.54 6.77 2.10
N ALA A 56 9.53 6.20 1.41
CA ALA A 56 9.60 4.76 1.15
C ALA A 56 9.65 3.93 2.45
N ARG A 57 10.38 4.39 3.47
CA ARG A 57 10.44 3.74 4.79
C ARG A 57 9.12 3.86 5.56
N ALA A 58 8.48 5.02 5.52
CA ALA A 58 7.18 5.23 6.16
C ALA A 58 6.08 4.39 5.47
N HIS A 59 6.10 4.35 4.14
CA HIS A 59 5.18 3.58 3.30
C HIS A 59 5.33 2.07 3.55
N SER A 60 6.56 1.54 3.50
CA SER A 60 6.80 0.10 3.75
C SER A 60 6.42 -0.35 5.15
N ARG A 61 6.49 0.53 6.16
CA ARG A 61 6.00 0.22 7.52
C ARG A 61 4.48 0.08 7.59
N ARG A 62 3.75 0.87 6.81
CA ARG A 62 2.27 0.83 6.74
C ARG A 62 1.77 -0.30 5.83
N HIS A 63 2.47 -0.58 4.74
CA HIS A 63 2.12 -1.58 3.72
C HIS A 63 3.07 -2.78 3.77
N ARG A 64 3.39 -3.29 4.96
CA ARG A 64 4.27 -4.47 5.10
C ARG A 64 3.67 -5.62 4.29
N PRO A 65 4.30 -6.04 3.18
CA PRO A 65 3.73 -7.11 2.39
C PRO A 65 3.94 -8.41 3.15
N HIS A 66 2.85 -9.14 3.33
CA HIS A 66 2.87 -10.48 3.88
C HIS A 66 3.05 -11.46 2.72
N VAL A 67 4.08 -12.29 2.82
CA VAL A 67 4.32 -13.39 1.89
C VAL A 67 3.68 -14.65 2.47
N VAL A 68 3.15 -15.50 1.61
CA VAL A 68 2.46 -16.72 2.03
C VAL A 68 3.30 -17.88 1.54
N VAL A 69 3.78 -18.69 2.47
CA VAL A 69 4.59 -19.88 2.19
C VAL A 69 3.72 -21.11 2.41
N LEU A 70 3.67 -21.97 1.40
CA LEU A 70 3.01 -23.27 1.48
C LEU A 70 4.07 -24.32 1.81
N GLY A 71 3.99 -24.89 3.01
CA GLY A 71 4.84 -26.00 3.41
C GLY A 71 4.33 -27.32 2.84
N PHE A 72 5.19 -28.06 2.14
CA PHE A 72 4.86 -29.36 1.54
C PHE A 72 4.61 -30.48 2.59
N ARG A 73 4.83 -30.19 3.89
CA ARG A 73 4.56 -31.12 5.00
C ARG A 73 3.17 -30.87 5.59
N SER A 74 2.18 -31.00 4.71
CA SER A 74 0.81 -31.44 4.98
C SER A 74 0.02 -30.66 6.05
N HIS A 75 -0.81 -29.70 5.63
CA HIS A 75 -1.94 -29.10 6.38
C HIS A 75 -1.70 -27.71 7.02
N GLU A 76 -0.65 -26.96 6.68
CA GLU A 76 -0.46 -25.62 7.24
C GLU A 76 0.02 -24.59 6.21
N VAL A 77 -0.55 -23.39 6.29
CA VAL A 77 -0.11 -22.19 5.56
C VAL A 77 0.53 -21.23 6.55
N ASP A 78 1.81 -20.92 6.31
CA ASP A 78 2.53 -19.93 7.09
C ASP A 78 2.52 -18.59 6.32
N VAL A 79 1.91 -17.58 6.92
CA VAL A 79 2.04 -16.19 6.50
C VAL A 79 3.29 -15.65 7.16
N VAL A 80 4.28 -15.30 6.34
CA VAL A 80 5.56 -14.73 6.77
C VAL A 80 5.63 -13.27 6.37
N ASP A 81 6.37 -12.47 7.12
CA ASP A 81 6.78 -11.15 6.66
C ASP A 81 8.00 -11.24 5.71
N LEU A 82 8.40 -10.11 5.13
CA LEU A 82 9.63 -10.04 4.32
C LEU A 82 10.93 -10.28 5.11
N HIS A 83 10.88 -10.25 6.45
CA HIS A 83 12.02 -10.60 7.29
C HIS A 83 12.12 -12.10 7.54
N GLY A 84 11.20 -12.91 6.98
CA GLY A 84 11.15 -14.35 7.14
C GLY A 84 10.53 -14.80 8.47
N SER A 85 9.96 -13.88 9.25
CA SER A 85 9.28 -14.22 10.50
C SER A 85 7.87 -14.71 10.21
N VAL A 86 7.47 -15.84 10.80
CA VAL A 86 6.09 -16.34 10.71
C VAL A 86 5.19 -15.44 11.56
N VAL A 87 4.25 -14.75 10.91
CA VAL A 87 3.29 -13.85 11.54
C VAL A 87 1.99 -14.58 11.86
N LYS A 88 1.62 -15.58 11.05
CA LYS A 88 0.39 -16.35 11.24
C LYS A 88 0.53 -17.75 10.65
N ARG A 89 0.00 -18.75 11.35
CA ARG A 89 -0.13 -20.12 10.89
C ARG A 89 -1.61 -20.47 10.75
N ILE A 90 -1.98 -21.02 9.60
CA ILE A 90 -3.36 -21.36 9.26
C ILE A 90 -3.42 -22.85 8.97
N PRO A 91 -4.11 -23.66 9.80
CA PRO A 91 -4.31 -25.06 9.50
C PRO A 91 -5.28 -25.22 8.33
N ILE A 92 -4.92 -26.02 7.33
CA ILE A 92 -5.76 -26.48 6.23
C ILE A 92 -6.15 -27.92 6.54
N GLY A 93 -7.45 -28.22 6.66
CA GLY A 93 -7.93 -29.58 6.92
C GLY A 93 -7.42 -30.63 5.92
N HIS A 94 -7.66 -31.92 6.22
CA HIS A 94 -7.13 -33.13 5.56
C HIS A 94 -7.41 -33.32 4.04
N HIS A 95 -7.81 -32.29 3.31
CA HIS A 95 -8.14 -32.35 1.89
C HIS A 95 -7.34 -31.27 1.15
N ALA A 96 -6.55 -31.71 0.16
CA ALA A 96 -5.65 -30.89 -0.64
C ALA A 96 -6.30 -29.57 -1.05
N GLY A 97 -5.91 -28.49 -0.36
CA GLY A 97 -6.34 -27.14 -0.68
C GLY A 97 -5.45 -26.59 -1.77
N GLU A 98 -6.04 -26.17 -2.89
CA GLU A 98 -5.35 -25.39 -3.92
C GLU A 98 -5.51 -23.91 -3.57
N VAL A 99 -4.39 -23.20 -3.45
CA VAL A 99 -4.38 -21.76 -3.14
C VAL A 99 -4.45 -20.99 -4.45
N LEU A 100 -5.61 -20.38 -4.70
CA LEU A 100 -5.83 -19.51 -5.85
C LEU A 100 -5.62 -18.06 -5.37
N SER A 101 -4.55 -17.44 -5.87
CA SER A 101 -4.15 -16.08 -5.53
C SER A 101 -5.21 -15.06 -5.96
N THR A 102 -5.49 -14.05 -5.12
CA THR A 102 -6.23 -12.87 -5.58
C THR A 102 -5.69 -11.57 -4.97
N HIS A 103 -4.99 -10.80 -5.81
CA HIS A 103 -4.83 -9.34 -5.79
C HIS A 103 -5.25 -8.58 -4.50
N SER A 104 -4.30 -7.83 -3.92
CA SER A 104 -4.52 -6.89 -2.79
C SER A 104 -4.84 -7.57 -1.45
N ASP A 105 -3.86 -8.31 -0.90
CA ASP A 105 -3.84 -8.83 0.47
C ASP A 105 -4.86 -9.93 0.82
N LEU A 106 -5.62 -10.42 -0.15
CA LEU A 106 -6.60 -11.50 0.03
C LEU A 106 -6.09 -12.82 -0.56
N LEU A 107 -6.30 -13.93 0.15
CA LEU A 107 -5.95 -15.26 -0.32
C LEU A 107 -7.22 -16.11 -0.36
N CYS A 108 -7.55 -16.62 -1.53
CA CYS A 108 -8.61 -17.60 -1.68
C CYS A 108 -8.02 -18.99 -1.55
N VAL A 109 -8.39 -19.69 -0.47
CA VAL A 109 -8.08 -21.12 -0.28
C VAL A 109 -9.35 -21.88 -0.66
N SER A 110 -9.28 -22.67 -1.73
CA SER A 110 -10.39 -23.53 -2.13
C SER A 110 -10.12 -24.96 -1.65
N HIS A 111 -11.15 -25.59 -1.09
CA HIS A 111 -11.12 -27.01 -0.76
C HIS A 111 -11.62 -27.80 -1.98
N GLY A 112 -10.71 -28.47 -2.69
CA GLY A 112 -11.08 -29.39 -3.75
C GLY A 112 -11.67 -30.65 -3.15
N TRP A 113 -12.96 -30.90 -3.40
CA TRP A 113 -13.56 -32.21 -3.14
C TRP A 113 -13.02 -33.17 -4.20
N GLY A 114 -12.07 -34.02 -3.82
CA GLY A 114 -11.64 -35.11 -4.68
C GLY A 114 -12.84 -36.01 -4.96
N LEU A 115 -13.33 -36.00 -6.21
CA LEU A 115 -14.23 -37.04 -6.70
C LEU A 115 -13.43 -38.34 -6.70
N ALA A 116 -13.68 -39.17 -5.69
CA ALA A 116 -13.33 -40.59 -5.74
C ALA A 116 -14.31 -41.27 -6.70
N TYR A 117 -13.78 -41.76 -7.82
CA TYR A 117 -14.40 -42.81 -8.65
C TYR A 117 -13.63 -44.11 -8.45
#